data_AF-A0A8S2MD15-F1
#
_entry.id   AF-A0A8S2MD15-F1
#
_cell.length_a   1.000
_cell.length_b   1.000
_cell.length_c   1.000
_cell.angle_alpha   90.00
_cell.angle_beta   90.00
_cell.angle_gamma   90.00
#
_symmetry.space_group_name_H-M   'P 1'
#
loop_
_entity.id
_entity.type
_entity.pdbx_description
1 polymer ?
#
loop_
_entity_poly.entity_id
_entity_poly.type
_entity_poly.pdbx_seq_one_letter_code
_entity_poly.pdbx_strand_id
1 'polypeptide(L)'
;MFDSHIELTNPGIEFQPANEIELLSTDINVKSLMICASWCNQNPQCRTFDYQSSSPLRCRLFEGGSSTGTQVNSSSPTSRLGAISYYPELYSAYNQSCNRCQQSRYLLCVNDRCQCPPNTFWNSSMCSNQHYSGLTCQADDWCRQDLNLTCFLPTNTCVGEAAATSTGTTELAATTTNILAAATSTGTTELAATTTNILAAATSTGTTKLAATTTNILAAATSTGTTKLAATTTNILAAATST
;
A
#
# COMPACT_ATOMS: atom_id res chain seq x y z
N MET A 1 -6.12 -30.08 -4.92
CA MET A 1 -7.04 -29.48 -5.91
C MET A 1 -7.28 -28.06 -5.45
N PHE A 2 -6.92 -27.06 -6.26
CA PHE A 2 -7.02 -25.64 -5.88
C PHE A 2 -8.49 -25.21 -5.98
N ASP A 3 -9.28 -25.52 -4.96
CA ASP A 3 -10.70 -25.20 -4.94
C ASP A 3 -10.86 -23.73 -4.52
N SER A 4 -10.96 -22.85 -5.50
CA SER A 4 -11.29 -21.44 -5.29
C SER A 4 -12.66 -21.17 -5.87
N HIS A 5 -13.53 -20.53 -5.09
CA HIS A 5 -14.79 -20.01 -5.61
C HIS A 5 -14.52 -18.71 -6.37
N ILE A 6 -15.07 -18.59 -7.59
CA ILE A 6 -14.91 -17.41 -8.44
C ILE A 6 -16.30 -16.82 -8.69
N GLU A 7 -16.46 -15.56 -8.29
CA GLU A 7 -17.68 -14.79 -8.55
C GLU A 7 -17.51 -14.00 -9.84
N LEU A 8 -18.49 -14.09 -10.74
CA LEU A 8 -18.51 -13.39 -12.01
C LEU A 8 -19.61 -12.33 -12.00
N THR A 9 -19.29 -11.13 -12.49
CA THR A 9 -20.29 -10.09 -12.69
C THR A 9 -21.11 -10.34 -13.96
N ASN A 10 -22.15 -9.52 -14.11
CA ASN A 10 -22.79 -9.35 -15.40
C ASN A 10 -21.79 -8.80 -16.45
N PRO A 11 -22.02 -9.05 -17.75
CA PRO A 11 -21.25 -8.43 -18.82
C PRO A 11 -21.32 -6.89 -18.77
N GLY A 12 -20.31 -6.22 -19.32
CA GLY A 12 -20.19 -4.77 -19.37
C GLY A 12 -19.52 -4.16 -18.14
N ILE A 13 -18.87 -4.96 -17.29
CA ILE A 13 -18.16 -4.49 -16.09
C ILE A 13 -16.66 -4.76 -16.24
N GLU A 14 -15.84 -3.84 -15.77
CA GLU A 14 -14.39 -4.00 -15.64
C GLU A 14 -13.89 -3.54 -14.27
N PHE A 15 -12.68 -3.96 -13.92
CA PHE A 15 -11.99 -3.50 -12.72
C PHE A 15 -11.19 -2.25 -13.02
N GLN A 16 -11.38 -1.22 -12.20
CA GLN A 16 -10.51 -0.06 -12.14
C GLN A 16 -9.68 -0.15 -10.85
N PRO A 17 -8.39 -0.53 -10.92
CA PRO A 17 -7.53 -0.51 -9.75
C PRO A 17 -7.32 0.92 -9.25
N ALA A 18 -7.00 1.10 -7.96
CA ALA A 18 -6.70 2.41 -7.40
C ALA A 18 -5.42 3.02 -7.99
N ASN A 19 -4.54 2.19 -8.55
CA ASN A 19 -3.27 2.58 -9.16
C ASN A 19 -2.79 1.52 -10.16
N GLU A 20 -1.82 1.88 -10.98
CA GLU A 20 -1.32 1.02 -12.06
C GLU A 20 -0.52 -0.19 -11.57
N ILE A 21 0.01 -0.15 -10.34
CA ILE A 21 0.84 -1.22 -9.76
C ILE A 21 0.01 -2.50 -9.54
N GLU A 22 -1.32 -2.38 -9.41
CA GLU A 22 -2.17 -3.54 -9.16
C GLU A 22 -2.32 -4.47 -10.37
N LEU A 23 -1.96 -3.99 -11.58
CA LEU A 23 -2.03 -4.79 -12.79
C LEU A 23 -0.86 -5.78 -12.84
N LEU A 24 -1.17 -7.06 -12.61
CA LEU A 24 -0.17 -8.14 -12.63
C LEU A 24 0.21 -8.53 -14.06
N SER A 25 -0.77 -8.59 -14.96
CA SER A 25 -0.55 -9.02 -16.35
C SER A 25 -1.70 -8.60 -17.26
N THR A 26 -1.38 -8.38 -18.53
CA THR A 26 -2.35 -8.25 -19.62
C THR A 26 -1.95 -9.20 -20.75
N ASP A 27 -2.89 -10.04 -21.18
CA ASP A 27 -2.70 -10.92 -22.34
C ASP A 27 -3.82 -10.67 -23.35
N ILE A 28 -3.43 -10.54 -24.61
CA ILE A 28 -4.30 -10.16 -25.74
C ILE A 28 -4.72 -11.33 -26.63
N ASN A 29 -4.50 -12.58 -26.20
CA ASN A 29 -4.80 -13.80 -26.96
C ASN A 29 -5.55 -14.87 -26.16
N VAL A 30 -6.15 -14.49 -25.02
CA VAL A 30 -6.88 -15.43 -24.16
C VAL A 30 -8.21 -15.79 -24.79
N LYS A 31 -8.37 -17.05 -25.19
CA LYS A 31 -9.52 -17.51 -25.98
C LYS A 31 -10.79 -17.78 -25.17
N SER A 32 -10.72 -17.79 -23.85
CA SER A 32 -11.91 -18.03 -23.01
C SER A 32 -11.78 -17.42 -21.62
N LEU A 33 -12.95 -17.10 -21.05
CA LEU A 33 -13.09 -16.67 -19.66
C LEU A 33 -12.47 -17.68 -18.70
N MET A 34 -12.65 -18.99 -18.98
CA MET A 34 -12.11 -20.06 -18.14
C MET A 34 -10.58 -20.08 -18.11
N ILE A 35 -9.91 -19.79 -19.23
CA ILE A 35 -8.45 -19.70 -19.26
C ILE A 35 -7.98 -18.50 -18.42
N CYS A 36 -8.62 -17.34 -18.59
CA CYS A 36 -8.31 -16.15 -17.80
C CYS A 36 -8.50 -16.40 -16.29
N ALA A 37 -9.63 -17.02 -15.91
CA ALA A 37 -9.91 -17.40 -14.53
C ALA A 37 -8.89 -18.41 -13.98
N SER A 38 -8.48 -19.40 -14.79
CA SER A 38 -7.46 -20.37 -14.42
C SER A 38 -6.10 -19.73 -14.18
N TRP A 39 -5.71 -18.74 -15.01
CA TRP A 39 -4.46 -18.01 -14.80
C TRP A 39 -4.49 -17.18 -13.52
N CYS A 40 -5.61 -16.51 -13.25
CA CYS A 40 -5.79 -15.85 -11.95
C CYS A 40 -5.71 -16.86 -10.81
N ASN A 41 -6.33 -18.03 -10.94
CA ASN A 41 -6.32 -19.05 -9.88
C ASN A 41 -4.92 -19.60 -9.57
N GLN A 42 -4.09 -19.75 -10.60
CA GLN A 42 -2.72 -20.25 -10.47
C GLN A 42 -1.74 -19.20 -9.96
N ASN A 43 -2.09 -17.91 -10.02
CA ASN A 43 -1.30 -16.83 -9.47
C ASN A 43 -1.77 -16.50 -8.03
N PRO A 44 -0.98 -16.78 -6.98
CA PRO A 44 -1.36 -16.52 -5.59
C PRO A 44 -1.63 -15.04 -5.28
N GLN A 45 -1.06 -14.10 -6.06
CA GLN A 45 -1.32 -12.67 -5.91
C GLN A 45 -2.60 -12.23 -6.61
N CYS A 46 -3.08 -12.95 -7.63
CA CYS A 46 -4.26 -12.53 -8.37
C CYS A 46 -5.54 -12.71 -7.55
N ARG A 47 -6.25 -11.60 -7.34
CA ARG A 47 -7.53 -11.56 -6.63
C ARG A 47 -8.71 -11.31 -7.55
N THR A 48 -8.48 -10.52 -8.59
CA THR A 48 -9.51 -10.09 -9.52
C THR A 48 -8.97 -10.14 -10.94
N PHE A 49 -9.83 -10.40 -11.92
CA PHE A 49 -9.46 -10.36 -13.33
C PHE A 49 -10.61 -9.79 -14.17
N ASP A 50 -10.29 -9.12 -15.26
CA ASP A 50 -11.27 -8.86 -16.31
C ASP A 50 -10.95 -9.64 -17.57
N TYR A 51 -12.01 -10.12 -18.20
CA TYR A 51 -11.95 -10.82 -19.46
C TYR A 51 -12.88 -10.15 -20.47
N GLN A 52 -12.33 -9.78 -21.62
CA GLN A 52 -13.06 -9.25 -22.76
C GLN A 52 -13.09 -10.29 -23.87
N SER A 53 -14.30 -10.66 -24.33
CA SER A 53 -14.46 -11.62 -25.42
C SER A 53 -14.63 -11.00 -26.82
N SER A 54 -14.73 -9.67 -26.92
CA SER A 54 -14.71 -8.94 -28.21
C SER A 54 -13.29 -8.60 -28.64
N SER A 55 -12.98 -8.70 -29.93
CA SER A 55 -11.65 -8.39 -30.47
C SER A 55 -11.18 -6.96 -30.11
N PRO A 56 -9.97 -6.80 -29.53
CA PRO A 56 -9.03 -7.85 -29.16
C PRO A 56 -9.49 -8.61 -27.91
N LEU A 57 -9.38 -9.95 -27.95
CA LEU A 57 -9.55 -10.79 -26.77
C LEU A 57 -8.56 -10.33 -25.70
N ARG A 58 -9.01 -10.07 -24.48
CA ARG A 58 -8.12 -9.53 -23.45
C ARG A 58 -8.41 -10.20 -22.12
N CYS A 59 -7.36 -10.58 -21.41
CA CYS A 59 -7.41 -10.96 -20.00
C CYS A 59 -6.45 -10.05 -19.23
N ARG A 60 -6.96 -9.35 -18.21
CA ARG A 60 -6.13 -8.60 -17.26
C ARG A 60 -6.26 -9.23 -15.89
N LEU A 61 -5.13 -9.43 -15.22
CA LEU A 61 -5.06 -9.98 -13.86
C LEU A 61 -4.64 -8.88 -12.91
N PHE A 62 -5.28 -8.80 -11.75
CA PHE A 62 -5.01 -7.80 -10.73
C PHE A 62 -4.76 -8.42 -9.37
N GLU A 63 -3.80 -7.88 -8.62
CA GLU A 63 -3.66 -8.18 -7.18
C GLU A 63 -4.77 -7.51 -6.35
N GLY A 64 -5.40 -6.50 -6.94
CA GLY A 64 -6.45 -5.73 -6.32
C GLY A 64 -7.77 -6.44 -6.17
N GLY A 65 -8.54 -6.03 -5.17
CA GLY A 65 -9.93 -6.44 -4.94
C GLY A 65 -10.82 -5.26 -4.63
N SER A 66 -11.98 -5.50 -4.02
CA SER A 66 -12.91 -4.42 -3.61
C SER A 66 -12.30 -3.41 -2.63
N SER A 67 -11.23 -3.78 -1.92
CA SER A 67 -10.53 -2.89 -0.98
C SER A 67 -9.49 -1.98 -1.64
N THR A 68 -9.08 -2.26 -2.88
CA THR A 68 -8.01 -1.51 -3.57
C THR A 68 -8.43 -1.06 -4.98
N GLY A 69 -9.67 -1.27 -5.38
CA GLY A 69 -10.17 -0.78 -6.64
C GLY A 69 -11.69 -0.76 -6.66
N THR A 70 -12.24 -0.37 -7.81
CA THR A 70 -13.69 -0.23 -8.00
C THR A 70 -14.15 -0.98 -9.24
N GLN A 71 -15.41 -1.40 -9.22
CA GLN A 71 -16.06 -1.96 -10.41
C GLN A 71 -16.66 -0.80 -11.19
N VAL A 72 -16.37 -0.73 -12.49
CA VAL A 72 -16.85 0.35 -13.36
C VAL A 72 -17.50 -0.22 -14.61
N ASN A 73 -18.35 0.58 -15.26
CA ASN A 73 -18.92 0.22 -16.55
C ASN A 73 -17.82 0.20 -17.61
N SER A 74 -17.66 -0.93 -18.28
CA SER A 74 -16.72 -1.10 -19.37
C SER A 74 -17.28 -0.48 -20.65
N SER A 75 -16.38 0.05 -21.48
CA SER A 75 -16.69 0.41 -22.87
C SER A 75 -16.99 -0.81 -23.75
N SER A 76 -16.59 -2.02 -23.34
CA SER A 76 -16.93 -3.26 -24.02
C SER A 76 -18.11 -3.97 -23.32
N PRO A 77 -19.24 -4.20 -24.01
CA PRO A 77 -20.37 -4.95 -23.44
C PRO A 77 -20.03 -6.42 -23.19
N THR A 78 -18.89 -6.90 -23.70
CA THR A 78 -18.42 -8.27 -23.52
C THR A 78 -17.43 -8.44 -22.37
N SER A 79 -17.02 -7.33 -21.75
CA SER A 79 -16.15 -7.38 -20.57
C SER A 79 -16.88 -8.04 -19.41
N ARG A 80 -16.19 -8.94 -18.72
CA ARG A 80 -16.67 -9.57 -17.49
C ARG A 80 -15.59 -9.50 -16.44
N LEU A 81 -16.00 -9.06 -15.25
CA LEU A 81 -15.16 -9.04 -14.08
C LEU A 81 -15.34 -10.34 -13.30
N GLY A 82 -14.23 -10.95 -12.88
CA GLY A 82 -14.21 -12.09 -12.00
C GLY A 82 -13.38 -11.83 -10.75
N ALA A 83 -13.83 -12.29 -9.59
CA ALA A 83 -13.12 -12.15 -8.33
C ALA A 83 -13.01 -13.50 -7.61
N ILE A 84 -11.85 -13.76 -7.01
CA ILE A 84 -11.62 -14.91 -6.15
C ILE A 84 -12.27 -14.64 -4.80
N SER A 85 -13.15 -15.53 -4.35
CA SER A 85 -13.74 -15.44 -3.02
C SER A 85 -12.71 -15.87 -1.97
N TYR A 86 -12.55 -15.05 -0.94
CA TYR A 86 -11.66 -15.28 0.19
C TYR A 86 -12.48 -15.47 1.45
N TYR A 87 -12.40 -16.66 2.05
CA TYR A 87 -13.09 -16.99 3.29
C TYR A 87 -12.09 -17.39 4.38
N PRO A 88 -12.34 -17.05 5.66
CA PRO A 88 -11.44 -17.37 6.77
C PRO A 88 -11.06 -18.85 6.87
N GLU A 89 -11.97 -19.77 6.53
CA GLU A 89 -11.77 -21.22 6.72
C GLU A 89 -10.65 -21.77 5.81
N LEU A 90 -10.38 -21.08 4.70
CA LEU A 90 -9.34 -21.42 3.73
C LEU A 90 -7.91 -21.09 4.23
N TYR A 91 -7.80 -20.38 5.36
CA TYR A 91 -6.54 -19.96 5.97
C TYR A 91 -6.17 -20.74 7.23
N SER A 92 -6.85 -21.85 7.51
CA SER A 92 -6.60 -22.69 8.69
C SER A 92 -5.15 -23.16 8.86
N ALA A 93 -4.36 -23.20 7.78
CA ALA A 93 -2.95 -23.57 7.79
C ALA A 93 -1.99 -22.40 8.12
N TYR A 94 -2.47 -21.18 8.39
CA TYR A 94 -1.61 -20.03 8.66
C TYR A 94 -0.66 -20.30 9.83
N ASN A 95 0.62 -19.92 9.65
CA ASN A 95 1.74 -20.13 10.56
C ASN A 95 2.01 -21.61 10.94
N GLN A 96 1.41 -22.58 10.25
CA GLN A 96 1.78 -23.99 10.37
C GLN A 96 3.01 -24.31 9.51
N SER A 97 3.52 -25.53 9.62
CA SER A 97 4.62 -26.03 8.79
C SER A 97 4.23 -26.06 7.30
N CYS A 98 5.19 -25.84 6.41
CA CYS A 98 4.94 -25.70 4.98
C CYS A 98 4.21 -26.87 4.32
N ASN A 99 4.33 -28.10 4.84
CA ASN A 99 3.58 -29.26 4.36
C ASN A 99 2.05 -29.06 4.41
N ARG A 100 1.54 -28.09 5.18
CA ARG A 100 0.12 -27.77 5.31
C ARG A 100 -0.40 -26.79 4.25
N CYS A 101 0.47 -26.10 3.51
CA CYS A 101 0.09 -25.12 2.48
C CYS A 101 0.68 -25.38 1.09
N GLN A 102 1.30 -26.53 0.84
CA GLN A 102 1.93 -26.84 -0.47
C GLN A 102 0.96 -26.75 -1.67
N GLN A 103 -0.34 -26.98 -1.44
CA GLN A 103 -1.38 -26.86 -2.47
C GLN A 103 -2.32 -25.68 -2.22
N SER A 104 -1.96 -24.79 -1.29
CA SER A 104 -2.76 -23.60 -1.02
C SER A 104 -2.34 -22.49 -1.98
N ARG A 105 -3.33 -21.83 -2.57
CA ARG A 105 -3.10 -20.53 -3.21
C ARG A 105 -3.17 -19.37 -2.23
N TYR A 106 -3.80 -19.61 -1.08
CA TYR A 106 -4.12 -18.59 -0.07
C TYR A 106 -2.93 -18.32 0.86
N LEU A 107 -2.05 -19.32 1.01
CA LEU A 107 -0.87 -19.28 1.87
C LEU A 107 0.32 -19.85 1.11
N LEU A 108 1.47 -19.21 1.25
CA LEU A 108 2.74 -19.62 0.66
C LEU A 108 3.71 -20.13 1.73
N CYS A 109 4.58 -21.06 1.36
CA CYS A 109 5.68 -21.47 2.23
C CYS A 109 6.78 -20.39 2.21
N VAL A 110 6.98 -19.71 3.32
CA VAL A 110 8.02 -18.71 3.53
C VAL A 110 8.70 -18.99 4.87
N ASN A 111 10.01 -19.14 4.89
CA ASN A 111 10.80 -19.42 6.10
C ASN A 111 10.24 -20.61 6.92
N ASP A 112 9.98 -21.73 6.25
CA ASP A 112 9.40 -22.97 6.83
C ASP A 112 8.01 -22.85 7.46
N ARG A 113 7.31 -21.73 7.21
CA ARG A 113 5.95 -21.47 7.69
C ARG A 113 5.01 -21.08 6.57
N CYS A 114 3.74 -21.44 6.72
CA CYS A 114 2.68 -20.98 5.84
C CYS A 114 2.33 -19.52 6.15
N GLN A 115 2.66 -18.62 5.23
CA GLN A 115 2.53 -17.18 5.37
C GLN A 115 1.65 -16.59 4.27
N CYS A 116 1.25 -15.34 4.47
CA CYS A 116 0.49 -14.61 3.48
C CYS A 116 1.31 -14.39 2.19
N PRO A 117 0.67 -14.39 1.00
CA PRO A 117 1.31 -14.02 -0.25
C PRO A 117 1.90 -12.60 -0.22
N PRO A 118 2.83 -12.25 -1.13
CA PRO A 118 3.35 -10.89 -1.23
C PRO A 118 2.24 -9.85 -1.38
N ASN A 119 2.48 -8.64 -0.88
CA ASN A 119 1.54 -7.50 -0.88
C ASN A 119 0.26 -7.75 -0.07
N THR A 120 0.28 -8.72 0.85
CA THR A 120 -0.83 -9.04 1.74
C THR A 120 -0.34 -9.22 3.18
N PHE A 121 -1.22 -8.98 4.15
CA PHE A 121 -0.92 -9.11 5.57
C PHE A 121 -1.97 -9.96 6.28
N TRP A 122 -1.60 -10.53 7.42
CA TRP A 122 -2.52 -11.34 8.23
C TRP A 122 -3.39 -10.44 9.11
N ASN A 123 -4.69 -10.41 8.86
CA ASN A 123 -5.63 -9.56 9.61
C ASN A 123 -6.23 -10.24 10.86
N SER A 124 -5.60 -11.30 11.37
CA SER A 124 -6.10 -12.24 12.40
C SER A 124 -7.07 -13.31 11.92
N SER A 125 -7.56 -13.25 10.68
CA SER A 125 -8.54 -14.19 10.14
C SER A 125 -8.15 -14.73 8.75
N MET A 126 -7.65 -13.84 7.88
CA MET A 126 -7.24 -14.15 6.51
C MET A 126 -6.13 -13.21 6.04
N CYS A 127 -5.55 -13.50 4.89
CA CYS A 127 -4.61 -12.58 4.25
C CYS A 127 -5.36 -11.49 3.48
N SER A 128 -5.27 -10.24 3.96
CA SER A 128 -5.85 -9.06 3.35
C SER A 128 -4.83 -8.28 2.54
N ASN A 129 -5.28 -7.52 1.53
CA ASN A 129 -4.39 -6.65 0.76
C ASN A 129 -3.77 -5.59 1.66
N GLN A 130 -2.46 -5.41 1.51
CA GLN A 130 -1.76 -4.27 2.09
C GLN A 130 -2.34 -2.96 1.57
N HIS A 131 -2.23 -1.95 2.40
CA HIS A 131 -2.88 -0.67 2.28
C HIS A 131 -1.96 0.36 1.63
N TYR A 132 -2.58 1.21 0.80
CA TYR A 132 -1.94 2.35 0.18
C TYR A 132 -1.89 3.56 1.11
N SER A 133 -1.13 4.57 0.69
CA SER A 133 -1.00 5.82 1.41
C SER A 133 -2.37 6.43 1.76
N GLY A 134 -2.52 6.91 3.00
CA GLY A 134 -3.75 7.52 3.50
C GLY A 134 -4.76 6.54 4.12
N LEU A 135 -4.58 5.22 3.97
CA LEU A 135 -5.46 4.23 4.59
C LEU A 135 -5.04 3.89 6.02
N THR A 136 -6.02 3.49 6.83
CA THR A 136 -5.80 3.15 8.24
C THR A 136 -5.00 1.85 8.39
N CYS A 137 -4.04 1.83 9.32
CA CYS A 137 -3.17 0.69 9.59
C CYS A 137 -2.95 0.49 11.10
N GLN A 138 -2.50 -0.70 11.49
CA GLN A 138 -2.12 -1.00 12.89
C GLN A 138 -0.65 -1.38 13.05
N ALA A 139 0.01 -1.80 11.97
CA ALA A 139 1.40 -2.21 11.95
C ALA A 139 1.99 -1.99 10.54
N ASP A 140 3.31 -1.91 10.43
CA ASP A 140 4.00 -1.60 9.17
C ASP A 140 3.72 -2.63 8.07
N ASP A 141 3.53 -3.89 8.45
CA ASP A 141 3.21 -4.98 7.52
C ASP A 141 1.81 -4.83 6.91
N TRP A 142 0.96 -3.94 7.42
CA TRP A 142 -0.33 -3.62 6.80
C TRP A 142 -0.17 -2.69 5.60
N CYS A 143 0.94 -1.98 5.47
CA CYS A 143 1.16 -1.01 4.40
C CYS A 143 1.94 -1.64 3.24
N ARG A 144 1.83 -1.07 2.04
CA ARG A 144 2.56 -1.51 0.84
C ARG A 144 4.07 -1.25 0.97
N GLN A 145 4.77 -2.23 1.53
CA GLN A 145 6.21 -2.16 1.80
C GLN A 145 7.04 -2.09 0.52
N ASP A 146 6.56 -2.68 -0.57
CA ASP A 146 7.15 -2.56 -1.91
C ASP A 146 7.12 -1.13 -2.47
N LEU A 147 6.27 -0.27 -1.89
CA LEU A 147 6.17 1.16 -2.19
C LEU A 147 6.81 2.03 -1.09
N ASN A 148 7.61 1.43 -0.21
CA ASN A 148 8.22 2.08 0.95
C ASN A 148 7.18 2.79 1.84
N LEU A 149 6.01 2.18 2.02
CA LEU A 149 5.01 2.66 2.98
C LEU A 149 5.20 1.99 4.34
N THR A 150 5.07 2.77 5.40
CA THR A 150 5.07 2.31 6.79
C THR A 150 3.83 2.81 7.53
N CYS A 151 3.48 2.18 8.64
CA CYS A 151 2.32 2.56 9.42
C CYS A 151 2.69 3.65 10.42
N PHE A 152 2.23 4.87 10.15
CA PHE A 152 2.45 5.98 11.05
C PHE A 152 1.49 5.91 12.24
N LEU A 153 1.93 5.28 13.32
CA LEU A 153 1.14 5.02 14.53
C LEU A 153 0.43 6.25 15.13
N PRO A 154 0.98 7.49 15.10
CA PRO A 154 0.26 8.64 15.66
C PRO A 154 -1.05 8.97 14.94
N THR A 155 -1.19 8.66 13.65
CA THR A 155 -2.47 8.78 12.92
C THR A 155 -3.04 7.44 12.48
N ASN A 156 -2.35 6.32 12.78
CA ASN A 156 -2.64 4.98 12.29
C ASN A 156 -2.88 4.98 10.79
N THR A 157 -1.97 5.58 10.02
CA THR A 157 -2.14 5.74 8.57
C THR A 157 -0.91 5.27 7.82
N CYS A 158 -1.10 4.57 6.71
CA CYS A 158 0.01 4.24 5.81
C CYS A 158 0.52 5.51 5.15
N VAL A 159 1.83 5.73 5.24
CA VAL A 159 2.50 6.91 4.68
C VAL A 159 3.80 6.48 4.03
N GLY A 160 4.20 7.17 2.96
CA GLY A 160 5.48 6.91 2.33
C GLY A 160 6.63 7.43 3.18
N GLU A 161 7.72 6.68 3.23
CA GLU A 161 9.00 7.20 3.68
C GLU A 161 9.46 8.27 2.69
N ALA A 162 9.18 9.54 2.99
CA ALA A 162 9.66 10.65 2.19
C ALA A 162 11.15 10.88 2.45
N ALA A 163 12.00 9.98 1.94
CA ALA A 163 13.45 10.13 1.94
C ALA A 163 13.85 11.26 0.97
N ALA A 164 13.66 12.51 1.40
CA ALA A 164 14.12 13.68 0.67
C ALA A 164 15.59 13.93 1.01
N THR A 165 16.49 13.62 0.09
CA THR A 165 17.83 14.23 0.11
C THR A 165 17.75 15.55 -0.63
N SER A 166 17.83 16.67 0.08
CA SER A 166 17.78 18.00 -0.53
C SER A 166 19.04 18.77 -0.23
N THR A 167 19.74 19.18 -1.29
CA THR A 167 20.89 20.08 -1.20
C THR A 167 20.50 21.56 -1.32
N GLY A 168 19.20 21.88 -1.28
CA GLY A 168 18.65 23.23 -1.47
C GLY A 168 17.50 23.56 -0.52
N THR A 169 16.69 24.56 -0.89
CA THR A 169 15.44 24.89 -0.17
C THR A 169 14.36 23.86 -0.47
N THR A 170 13.85 23.19 0.55
CA THR A 170 12.69 22.30 0.47
C THR A 170 11.52 23.00 1.15
N GLU A 171 10.53 23.41 0.37
CA GLU A 171 9.30 24.00 0.90
C GLU A 171 8.14 23.06 0.59
N LEU A 172 7.45 22.60 1.64
CA LEU A 172 6.26 21.75 1.50
C LEU A 172 5.10 22.39 2.25
N ALA A 173 4.03 22.68 1.52
CA ALA A 173 2.79 23.21 2.08
C ALA A 173 1.67 22.19 1.89
N ALA A 174 1.00 21.80 2.97
CA ALA A 174 -0.14 20.88 2.93
C ALA A 174 -1.32 21.42 3.76
N THR A 175 -2.54 21.14 3.33
CA THR A 175 -3.75 21.59 4.04
C THR A 175 -4.00 20.82 5.34
N THR A 176 -3.42 19.64 5.51
CA THR A 176 -3.70 18.78 6.68
C THR A 176 -2.41 18.36 7.35
N THR A 177 -1.61 17.51 6.70
CA THR A 177 -0.40 16.97 7.31
C THR A 177 0.77 16.99 6.33
N ASN A 178 1.94 17.46 6.79
CA ASN A 178 3.21 17.13 6.14
C ASN A 178 3.95 16.08 6.99
N ILE A 179 4.47 15.04 6.34
CA ILE A 179 5.38 14.08 6.95
C ILE A 179 6.62 14.01 6.09
N LEU A 180 7.78 14.25 6.69
CA LEU A 180 9.08 14.05 6.06
C LEU A 180 9.88 13.09 6.95
N ALA A 181 10.13 11.87 6.47
CA ALA A 181 10.79 10.81 7.21
C ALA A 181 12.09 10.40 6.49
N ALA A 182 13.20 10.28 7.21
CA ALA A 182 14.51 9.92 6.66
C ALA A 182 15.07 10.92 5.62
N ALA A 183 14.96 12.23 5.92
CA ALA A 183 15.50 13.28 5.05
C ALA A 183 16.94 13.68 5.43
N THR A 184 17.83 13.80 4.44
CA THR A 184 19.13 14.49 4.63
C THR A 184 19.07 15.84 3.92
N SER A 185 19.08 16.93 4.69
CA SER A 185 19.02 18.30 4.15
C SER A 185 20.31 19.04 4.47
N THR A 186 20.96 19.61 3.44
CA THR A 186 22.09 20.54 3.64
C THR A 186 21.69 22.00 3.42
N GLY A 187 20.40 22.28 3.23
CA GLY A 187 19.84 23.60 2.94
C GLY A 187 18.75 24.01 3.93
N THR A 188 17.76 24.78 3.46
CA THR A 188 16.61 25.18 4.29
C THR A 188 15.44 24.24 4.06
N THR A 189 14.82 23.73 5.11
CA THR A 189 13.61 22.90 5.04
C THR A 189 12.48 23.63 5.75
N GLU A 190 11.48 24.11 5.00
CA GLU A 190 10.25 24.70 5.55
C GLU A 190 9.04 23.78 5.31
N LEU A 191 8.42 23.30 6.38
CA LEU A 191 7.16 22.56 6.33
C LEU A 191 6.05 23.44 6.92
N ALA A 192 5.00 23.67 6.14
CA ALA A 192 3.80 24.39 6.57
C ALA A 192 2.56 23.51 6.42
N ALA A 193 1.88 23.18 7.52
CA ALA A 193 0.63 22.42 7.51
C ALA A 193 -0.45 23.11 8.34
N THR A 194 -1.73 22.93 8.02
CA THR A 194 -2.78 23.42 8.93
C THR A 194 -2.86 22.56 10.19
N THR A 195 -2.82 21.23 10.09
CA THR A 195 -3.01 20.36 11.25
C THR A 195 -1.68 19.90 11.83
N THR A 196 -0.87 19.15 11.09
CA THR A 196 0.32 18.51 11.68
C THR A 196 1.55 18.55 10.76
N ASN A 197 2.71 18.90 11.29
CA ASN A 197 3.99 18.56 10.63
C ASN A 197 4.72 17.50 11.45
N ILE A 198 5.25 16.48 10.78
CA ILE A 198 6.16 15.51 11.37
C ILE A 198 7.45 15.50 10.57
N LEU A 199 8.57 15.68 11.26
CA LEU A 199 9.91 15.46 10.74
C LEU A 199 10.58 14.35 11.56
N ALA A 200 10.79 13.18 10.94
CA ALA A 200 11.27 11.97 11.60
C ALA A 200 12.59 11.48 10.98
N ALA A 201 13.55 11.03 11.80
CA ALA A 201 14.81 10.42 11.36
C ALA A 201 15.63 11.29 10.37
N ALA A 202 15.56 12.61 10.50
CA ALA A 202 16.19 13.54 9.56
C ALA A 202 17.58 14.00 10.03
N THR A 203 18.53 14.10 9.10
CA THR A 203 19.82 14.77 9.32
C THR A 203 19.78 16.12 8.60
N SER A 204 19.82 17.22 9.35
CA SER A 204 19.79 18.57 8.78
C SER A 204 21.04 19.34 9.15
N THR A 205 21.85 19.74 8.18
CA THR A 205 23.00 20.61 8.40
C THR A 205 22.71 22.09 8.15
N GLY A 206 21.47 22.43 7.75
CA GLY A 206 21.02 23.80 7.48
C GLY A 206 19.87 24.27 8.39
N THR A 207 18.92 25.05 7.86
CA THR A 207 17.82 25.64 8.65
C THR A 207 16.55 24.81 8.52
N THR A 208 15.93 24.43 9.63
CA THR A 208 14.68 23.66 9.64
C THR A 208 13.57 24.48 10.29
N LYS A 209 12.44 24.66 9.61
CA LYS A 209 11.27 25.41 10.11
C LYS A 209 10.01 24.59 9.93
N LEU A 210 9.36 24.24 11.04
CA LEU A 210 8.06 23.57 11.04
C LEU A 210 7.01 24.56 11.56
N ALA A 211 5.98 24.80 10.76
CA ALA A 211 4.85 25.66 11.08
C ALA A 211 3.53 24.89 10.93
N ALA A 212 2.87 24.57 12.04
CA ALA A 212 1.55 23.94 12.05
C ALA A 212 0.57 24.76 12.89
N THR A 213 -0.74 24.68 12.62
CA THR A 213 -1.71 25.24 13.58
C THR A 213 -1.81 24.31 14.79
N THR A 214 -1.96 23.01 14.59
CA THR A 214 -2.16 22.08 15.72
C THR A 214 -0.83 21.57 16.28
N THR A 215 -0.13 20.68 15.56
CA THR A 215 0.97 19.89 16.14
C THR A 215 2.22 19.91 15.26
N ASN A 216 3.40 20.15 15.84
CA ASN A 216 4.66 19.73 15.22
C ASN A 216 5.29 18.58 16.01
N ILE A 217 5.81 17.59 15.31
CA ILE A 217 6.56 16.46 15.88
C ILE A 217 7.94 16.42 15.23
N LEU A 218 9.00 16.50 16.04
CA LEU A 218 10.37 16.28 15.62
C LEU A 218 10.91 15.04 16.34
N ALA A 219 11.13 13.95 15.59
CA ALA A 219 11.50 12.65 16.14
C ALA A 219 12.84 12.14 15.55
N ALA A 220 13.77 11.68 16.38
CA ALA A 220 15.05 11.08 15.98
C ALA A 220 15.86 11.94 14.99
N ALA A 221 15.83 13.27 15.14
CA ALA A 221 16.50 14.19 14.22
C ALA A 221 17.88 14.61 14.74
N THR A 222 18.87 14.62 13.84
CA THR A 222 20.19 15.20 14.10
C THR A 222 20.29 16.53 13.36
N SER A 223 20.47 17.63 14.08
CA SER A 223 20.65 18.95 13.47
C SER A 223 21.99 19.56 13.87
N THR A 224 22.79 19.96 12.89
CA THR A 224 23.98 20.81 13.10
C THR A 224 23.70 22.28 12.75
N GLY A 225 22.44 22.63 12.48
CA GLY A 225 22.01 23.95 12.04
C GLY A 225 20.90 24.52 12.93
N THR A 226 20.10 25.46 12.41
CA THR A 226 19.07 26.12 13.21
C THR A 226 17.71 25.41 13.06
N THR A 227 17.00 25.18 14.16
CA THR A 227 15.66 24.58 14.15
C THR A 227 14.63 25.51 14.78
N LYS A 228 13.52 25.79 14.08
CA LYS A 228 12.40 26.61 14.56
C LYS A 228 11.09 25.84 14.46
N LEU A 229 10.42 25.66 15.60
CA LEU A 229 9.09 25.05 15.66
C LEU A 229 8.05 26.08 16.06
N ALA A 230 6.97 26.17 15.28
CA ALA A 230 5.82 27.02 15.55
C ALA A 230 4.54 26.20 15.44
N ALA A 231 3.92 25.89 16.58
CA ALA A 231 2.60 25.26 16.65
C ALA A 231 1.72 26.08 17.60
N THR A 232 0.43 26.22 17.29
CA THR A 232 -0.53 26.86 18.21
C THR A 232 -0.87 25.93 19.37
N THR A 233 -0.94 24.61 19.12
CA THR A 233 -1.34 23.65 20.17
C THR A 233 -0.16 22.93 20.80
N THR A 234 0.68 22.22 20.02
CA THR A 234 1.70 21.34 20.62
C THR A 234 2.96 21.19 19.76
N ASN A 235 4.13 21.28 20.40
CA ASN A 235 5.40 20.86 19.82
C ASN A 235 5.93 19.65 20.59
N ILE A 236 6.22 18.54 19.91
CA ILE A 236 6.77 17.31 20.48
C ILE A 236 8.21 17.12 19.98
N LEU A 237 9.16 16.95 20.91
CA LEU A 237 10.57 16.65 20.62
C LEU A 237 10.93 15.27 21.19
N ALA A 238 11.11 14.28 20.31
CA ALA A 238 11.46 12.91 20.69
C ALA A 238 12.86 12.58 20.16
N ALA A 239 13.88 12.56 21.03
CA ALA A 239 15.27 12.26 20.67
C ALA A 239 15.86 13.16 19.56
N ALA A 240 16.01 14.46 19.85
CA ALA A 240 16.73 15.39 18.99
C ALA A 240 18.14 15.64 19.54
N THR A 241 19.16 15.60 18.68
CA THR A 241 20.52 15.99 19.04
C THR A 241 20.91 17.23 18.23
N SER A 242 21.27 18.30 18.95
CA SER A 242 21.82 19.52 18.38
C SER A 242 23.30 19.58 18.71
N THR A 243 24.15 19.65 17.69
CA THR A 243 25.62 19.81 17.82
C THR A 243 26.04 21.10 17.16
#